data_AF-A0A1W6K200-F1
#
_entry.id   AF-A0A1W6K200-F1
#
_cell.length_a   1.000
_cell.length_b   1.000
_cell.length_c   1.000
_cell.angle_alpha   90.00
_cell.angle_beta   90.00
_cell.angle_gamma   90.00
#
_symmetry.space_group_name_H-M   'P 1'
#
loop_
_entity.id
_entity.type
_entity.pdbx_description
1 polymer ?
#
loop_
_entity_poly.entity_id
_entity_poly.type
_entity_poly.pdbx_seq_one_letter_code
_entity_poly.pdbx_strand_id
1 'polypeptide(L)' 'MPSHGSLTKAGKVRNQTPKVQPKEKSKEVPRVRNKQEFEKRVIKATKNKKTS' A
#
# COMPACT_ATOMS: atom_id res chain seq x y z
N MET A 1 34.34 13.80 -28.77
CA MET A 1 33.16 13.92 -27.90
C MET A 1 33.12 12.68 -27.01
N PRO A 2 33.12 12.79 -25.66
CA PRO A 2 33.08 11.60 -24.82
C PRO A 2 31.73 10.91 -25.02
N SER A 3 31.75 9.71 -25.59
CA SER A 3 30.57 8.96 -26.03
C SER A 3 29.74 8.39 -24.89
N HIS A 4 30.27 8.37 -23.66
CA HIS A 4 29.63 7.74 -22.52
C HIS A 4 29.51 8.70 -21.32
N GLY A 5 28.29 8.79 -20.78
CA GLY A 5 27.98 9.56 -19.59
C GLY A 5 28.56 8.96 -18.31
N SER A 6 28.66 9.77 -17.25
CA SER A 6 29.22 9.35 -15.96
C SER A 6 28.32 8.31 -15.27
N LEU A 7 28.86 7.11 -15.06
CA LEU A 7 28.20 6.02 -14.33
C LEU A 7 28.10 6.25 -12.81
N THR A 8 28.77 7.28 -12.28
CA THR A 8 28.90 7.55 -10.84
C THR A 8 27.56 7.80 -10.13
N LYS A 9 26.50 8.14 -10.86
CA LYS A 9 25.16 8.40 -10.31
C LYS A 9 24.27 7.15 -10.25
N ALA A 10 24.73 6.00 -10.78
CA ALA A 10 23.93 4.79 -10.83
C ALA A 10 23.55 4.34 -9.40
N GLY A 11 22.25 4.15 -9.17
CA GLY A 11 21.73 3.63 -7.90
C GLY A 11 21.83 4.55 -6.67
N LYS A 12 22.35 5.78 -6.80
CA LYS A 12 22.59 6.72 -5.68
C LYS A 12 21.38 6.83 -4.74
N VAL A 13 20.20 7.10 -5.29
CA VAL A 13 18.98 7.31 -4.49
C VAL A 13 18.54 6.03 -3.76
N ARG A 14 18.65 4.89 -4.44
CA ARG A 14 18.28 3.58 -3.87
C ARG A 14 19.20 3.18 -2.72
N ASN A 15 20.50 3.47 -2.83
CA ASN A 15 21.50 3.17 -1.80
C ASN A 15 21.47 4.17 -0.64
N GLN A 16 21.08 5.43 -0.90
CA GLN A 16 20.91 6.45 0.14
C GLN A 16 19.67 6.21 1.01
N THR A 17 18.67 5.47 0.51
CA THR A 17 17.44 5.25 1.25
C THR A 17 17.65 4.15 2.30
N PRO A 18 17.45 4.42 3.61
CA PRO A 18 17.60 3.40 4.64
C PRO A 18 16.57 2.28 4.44
N LYS A 19 16.99 1.02 4.64
CA LYS A 19 16.10 -0.13 4.47
C LYS A 19 15.13 -0.23 5.65
N VAL A 20 13.85 0.01 5.39
CA VAL A 20 12.77 -0.18 6.37
C VAL A 20 12.24 -1.61 6.29
N GLN A 21 12.07 -2.25 7.44
CA GLN A 21 11.51 -3.61 7.53
C GLN A 21 9.99 -3.59 7.25
N PRO A 22 9.44 -4.62 6.58
CA PRO A 22 8.00 -4.73 6.41
C PRO A 22 7.31 -4.98 7.75
N LYS A 23 6.15 -4.35 7.96
CA LYS A 23 5.27 -4.70 9.09
C LYS A 23 4.63 -6.06 8.86
N GLU A 24 4.53 -6.88 9.90
CA GLU A 24 3.76 -8.12 9.86
C GLU A 24 2.30 -7.81 9.51
N LYS A 25 1.73 -8.59 8.59
CA LYS A 25 0.35 -8.45 8.15
C LYS A 25 -0.31 -9.83 8.15
N SER A 26 -1.26 -10.05 9.06
CA SER A 26 -2.17 -11.19 8.96
C SER A 26 -3.28 -10.83 7.97
N LYS A 27 -3.41 -11.64 6.91
CA LYS A 27 -4.56 -11.55 6.01
C LYS A 27 -5.67 -12.43 6.56
N GLU A 28 -6.86 -11.87 6.69
CA GLU A 28 -8.04 -12.66 7.01
C GLU A 28 -8.40 -13.61 5.87
N VAL A 29 -9.01 -14.74 6.21
CA VAL A 29 -9.54 -15.68 5.21
C VAL A 29 -10.62 -14.99 4.35
N PRO A 30 -10.77 -15.37 3.06
CA PRO A 30 -11.66 -14.66 2.13
C PRO A 30 -13.10 -14.50 2.63
N ARG A 31 -13.65 -15.52 3.31
CA ARG A 31 -15.01 -15.46 3.87
C ARG A 31 -15.18 -14.35 4.92
N VAL A 32 -14.22 -14.19 5.82
CA VAL A 32 -14.26 -13.17 6.88
C VAL A 32 -14.07 -11.78 6.27
N ARG A 33 -13.06 -11.65 5.38
CA ARG A 33 -12.78 -10.41 4.66
C ARG A 33 -14.01 -9.93 3.88
N ASN A 34 -14.66 -10.80 3.11
CA ASN A 34 -15.81 -10.43 2.28
C ASN A 34 -17.01 -10.01 3.15
N LYS A 35 -17.24 -10.69 4.28
CA LYS A 35 -18.28 -10.29 5.25
C LYS A 35 -18.00 -8.89 5.80
N GLN A 36 -16.77 -8.63 6.26
CA GLN A 36 -16.39 -7.32 6.78
C GLN A 36 -16.49 -6.21 5.71
N GLU A 37 -16.09 -6.49 4.47
CA GLU A 37 -16.20 -5.53 3.37
C GLU A 37 -17.66 -5.21 3.06
N PHE A 38 -18.56 -6.21 3.05
CA PHE A 38 -20.00 -5.99 2.88
C PHE A 38 -20.58 -5.14 4.01
N GLU A 39 -20.27 -5.46 5.27
CA GLU A 39 -20.74 -4.68 6.43
C GLU A 39 -20.25 -3.22 6.36
N LYS A 40 -18.98 -3.01 6.03
CA LYS A 40 -18.37 -1.67 5.89
C LYS A 40 -18.99 -0.89 4.74
N ARG A 41 -19.12 -1.49 3.56
CA ARG A 41 -19.51 -0.80 2.31
C ARG A 41 -21.01 -0.67 2.11
N VAL A 42 -21.80 -1.62 2.59
CA VAL A 42 -23.25 -1.64 2.34
C VAL A 42 -24.00 -1.23 3.60
N ILE A 43 -23.77 -1.89 4.72
CA ILE A 43 -24.58 -1.67 5.93
C ILE A 43 -24.20 -0.35 6.60
N LYS A 44 -22.91 -0.10 6.85
CA LYS A 44 -22.48 1.13 7.54
C LYS A 44 -22.62 2.37 6.64
N ALA A 45 -22.34 2.25 5.35
CA ALA A 45 -22.51 3.35 4.41
C ALA A 45 -23.99 3.78 4.28
N THR A 46 -24.92 2.82 4.24
CA THR A 46 -26.36 3.14 4.18
C THR A 46 -26.88 3.73 5.49
N LYS A 47 -26.38 3.31 6.64
CA LYS A 47 -26.72 3.91 7.94
C LYS A 47 -26.27 5.36 8.03
N ASN A 48 -25.02 5.67 7.65
CA ASN A 48 -24.52 7.04 7.68
C ASN A 48 -25.31 8.00 6.76
N LYS A 49 -25.85 7.51 5.64
CA LYS A 49 -26.70 8.29 4.73
C LYS A 49 -28.12 8.52 5.26
N LYS A 50 -28.62 7.67 6.16
CA LYS A 50 -29.95 7.82 6.79
C LYS A 50 -29.93 8.73 8.02
N THR A 51 -28.77 8.95 8.61
CA THR A 51 -28.57 9.77 9.82
C THR A 51 -28.05 11.18 9.51
N SER A 52 -28.02 11.55 8.22
CA SER A 52 -27.64 12.87 7.69
C SER A 52 -28.83 13.45 6.94
#